data_AF-A0A9P1GDB6-F1
#
_entry.id   AF-A0A9P1GDB6-F1
#
_cell.length_a   1.000
_cell.length_b   1.000
_cell.length_c   1.000
_cell.angle_alpha   90.00
_cell.angle_beta   90.00
_cell.angle_gamma   90.00
#
_symmetry.space_group_name_H-M   'P 1'
#
loop_
_entity.id
_entity.type
_entity.pdbx_description
1 polymer ?
#
loop_
_entity_poly.entity_id
_entity_poly.type
_entity_poly.pdbx_seq_one_letter_code
_entity_poly.pdbx_strand_id
1 'polypeptide(L)'
;MTGMKRSSRAVLLLGAMGALYSQAFLSGSGRRTVISGGLLGALGLSESAKAANFLGIPSIPGPFEMNPKDAVVIGDANDAKIKEARKKVEDLQKQAEDALDKLEKDPQVDLSYMITDFGIGELRLATNAINDIMDDKTAAATQRWQRLMIQAKYQWELDVPFPITKRGEQRPRGDKRNDRIKVSLKRYIDGSKELLQFF
;
A
#
# COMPACT_ATOMS: atom_id res chain seq x y z
N MET A 1 59.07 -26.04 21.40
CA MET A 1 59.35 -25.27 22.63
C MET A 1 60.15 -24.03 22.24
N THR A 2 59.89 -22.92 22.93
CA THR A 2 60.49 -21.56 22.83
C THR A 2 60.18 -20.79 21.53
N GLY A 3 59.68 -19.56 21.52
CA GLY A 3 59.43 -18.59 22.58
C GLY A 3 59.60 -17.17 22.02
N MET A 4 58.48 -16.51 21.75
CA MET A 4 58.21 -15.07 21.88
C MET A 4 59.32 -14.05 21.51
N LYS A 5 59.10 -13.31 20.40
CA LYS A 5 59.65 -11.95 20.22
C LYS A 5 58.51 -10.98 19.91
N ARG A 6 58.08 -10.23 20.92
CA ARG A 6 57.34 -8.98 20.75
C ARG A 6 58.36 -7.90 20.38
N SER A 7 58.25 -7.36 19.17
CA SER A 7 58.95 -6.13 18.78
C SER A 7 57.91 -5.06 18.51
N SER A 8 58.02 -4.00 19.29
CA SER A 8 57.31 -2.74 19.19
C SER A 8 57.85 -1.89 18.05
N ARG A 9 56.99 -0.98 17.56
CA ARG A 9 57.27 0.30 16.85
C ARG A 9 57.14 0.31 15.31
N ALA A 10 55.97 0.74 14.85
CA ALA A 10 55.78 1.94 14.01
C ALA A 10 54.25 2.21 13.97
N VAL A 11 53.64 3.13 14.74
CA VAL A 11 53.75 4.60 14.78
C VAL A 11 53.11 5.29 13.56
N LEU A 12 52.05 6.07 13.87
CA LEU A 12 51.43 7.20 13.15
C LEU A 12 50.59 6.84 11.90
N LEU A 13 49.32 7.26 11.75
CA LEU A 13 48.71 8.58 11.91
C LEU A 13 47.18 8.44 12.20
N LEU A 14 46.63 9.13 13.22
CA LEU A 14 45.74 10.33 13.11
C LEU A 14 44.44 10.08 12.32
N GLY A 15 43.22 10.31 12.81
CA GLY A 15 42.72 10.94 14.01
C GLY A 15 41.20 11.21 13.87
N ALA A 16 40.53 11.33 15.02
CA ALA A 16 39.28 12.06 15.27
C ALA A 16 38.00 11.76 14.46
N MET A 17 37.09 10.97 15.06
CA MET A 17 35.64 11.24 15.05
C MET A 17 34.99 10.61 16.28
N GLY A 18 35.25 11.22 17.44
CA GLY A 18 34.50 11.02 18.66
C GLY A 18 33.85 12.33 19.11
N ALA A 19 32.61 12.23 19.60
CA ALA A 19 31.87 13.25 20.33
C ALA A 19 31.32 14.46 19.55
N LEU A 20 30.13 14.28 18.97
CA LEU A 20 29.10 15.33 18.88
C LEU A 20 27.70 14.72 19.09
N TYR A 21 27.52 14.07 20.24
CA TYR A 21 26.20 13.81 20.83
C TYR A 21 26.08 14.73 22.04
N SER A 22 25.67 15.99 21.84
CA SER A 22 25.08 16.84 22.88
C SER A 22 24.79 18.24 22.34
N GLN A 23 23.59 18.71 22.67
CA GLN A 23 23.15 20.11 22.69
C GLN A 23 22.96 20.83 21.35
N ALA A 24 21.70 21.00 20.97
CA ALA A 24 21.10 22.33 20.86
C ALA A 24 19.65 22.18 20.39
N PHE A 25 18.67 22.29 21.30
CA PHE A 25 17.37 22.87 20.96
C PHE A 25 16.68 23.36 22.23
N LEU A 26 17.04 24.58 22.64
CA LEU A 26 16.21 25.49 23.44
C LEU A 26 16.74 26.90 23.20
N SER A 27 16.06 27.69 22.36
CA SER A 27 15.76 29.13 22.57
C SER A 27 15.41 29.88 21.27
N GLY A 28 14.28 30.56 21.31
CA GLY A 28 14.10 31.97 20.95
C GLY A 28 14.57 32.51 19.59
N SER A 29 13.58 32.77 18.73
CA SER A 29 13.38 34.06 18.01
C SER A 29 14.54 34.74 17.26
N GLY A 30 14.35 34.92 15.95
CA GLY A 30 14.73 36.18 15.28
C GLY A 30 15.78 36.10 14.17
N ARG A 31 15.29 35.91 12.94
CA ARG A 31 15.77 36.48 11.66
C ARG A 31 17.25 36.26 11.24
N ARG A 32 17.33 35.52 10.10
CA ARG A 32 18.37 35.50 9.05
C ARG A 32 19.54 34.52 9.25
N THR A 33 19.29 33.29 8.78
CA THR A 33 20.27 32.55 7.98
C THR A 33 19.52 31.81 6.87
N VAL A 34 19.38 32.51 5.74
CA VAL A 34 19.15 31.90 4.44
C VAL A 34 20.52 31.39 3.97
N ILE A 35 20.50 30.35 3.13
CA ILE A 35 21.63 29.74 2.40
C ILE A 35 22.17 28.44 3.05
N SER A 36 21.35 27.40 2.99
CA SER A 36 21.75 26.10 2.40
C SER A 36 20.48 25.46 1.85
N GLY A 37 19.95 26.12 0.81
CA GLY A 37 18.81 25.64 0.06
C GLY A 37 19.10 24.29 -0.57
N GLY A 38 18.11 23.42 -0.46
CA GLY A 38 17.57 22.74 -1.63
C GLY A 38 18.37 21.56 -2.13
N LEU A 39 18.24 20.42 -1.43
CA LEU A 39 18.15 19.13 -2.14
C LEU A 39 17.58 17.94 -1.34
N LEU A 40 17.16 18.10 -0.07
CA LEU A 40 16.75 16.95 0.76
C LEU A 40 15.34 17.03 1.36
N GLY A 41 14.54 18.03 0.99
CA GLY A 41 13.21 18.27 1.59
C GLY A 41 12.01 18.27 0.63
N ALA A 42 12.21 18.09 -0.68
CA ALA A 42 11.15 18.25 -1.69
C ALA A 42 11.05 17.09 -2.69
N LEU A 43 11.46 15.89 -2.28
CA LEU A 43 11.06 14.62 -2.88
C LEU A 43 10.58 13.78 -1.69
N GLY A 44 9.34 13.95 -1.25
CA GLY A 44 8.24 13.39 -2.01
C GLY A 44 8.41 11.87 -2.01
N LEU A 45 8.11 11.22 -0.88
CA LEU A 45 8.06 9.77 -0.70
C LEU A 45 6.92 9.11 -1.53
N SER A 46 6.74 9.54 -2.78
CA SER A 46 5.67 9.08 -3.67
C SER A 46 6.15 8.72 -5.08
N GLU A 47 7.46 8.67 -5.35
CA GLU A 47 7.98 8.40 -6.71
C GLU A 47 8.78 7.11 -6.88
N SER A 48 8.88 6.26 -5.86
CA SER A 48 9.51 4.94 -6.02
C SER A 48 8.78 4.02 -7.02
N ALA A 49 7.51 4.29 -7.34
CA ALA A 49 6.76 3.56 -8.37
C ALA A 49 6.84 4.18 -9.78
N LYS A 50 7.25 5.46 -9.92
CA LYS A 50 7.34 6.14 -11.23
C LYS A 50 8.76 6.18 -11.81
N ALA A 51 9.79 5.98 -10.99
CA ALA A 51 11.17 5.95 -11.45
C ALA A 51 11.52 4.75 -12.37
N ALA A 52 10.71 3.69 -12.40
CA ALA A 52 10.99 2.49 -13.19
C ALA A 52 10.72 2.67 -14.71
N ASN A 53 9.89 3.64 -15.12
CA ASN A 53 9.50 3.82 -16.52
C ASN A 53 10.29 4.91 -17.28
N PHE A 54 11.32 5.50 -16.67
CA PHE A 54 12.04 6.64 -17.27
C PHE A 54 13.22 6.25 -18.18
N LEU A 55 13.66 4.98 -18.21
CA LEU A 55 14.94 4.60 -18.85
C LEU A 55 14.88 3.40 -19.82
N GLY A 56 13.69 2.97 -20.26
CA GLY A 56 13.59 1.82 -21.19
C GLY A 56 14.09 0.50 -20.59
N ILE A 57 14.31 0.45 -19.27
CA ILE A 57 14.53 -0.78 -18.52
C ILE A 57 13.15 -1.40 -18.36
N PRO A 58 12.90 -2.62 -18.88
CA PRO A 58 11.63 -3.29 -18.63
C PRO A 58 11.44 -3.38 -17.12
N SER A 59 10.28 -2.96 -16.63
CA SER A 59 9.92 -3.06 -15.22
C SER A 59 10.13 -4.50 -14.79
N ILE A 60 11.21 -4.78 -14.07
CA ILE A 60 11.45 -6.10 -13.50
C ILE A 60 10.32 -6.29 -12.50
N PRO A 61 9.40 -7.25 -12.73
CA PRO A 61 8.31 -7.46 -11.79
C PRO A 61 8.91 -7.70 -10.42
N GLY A 62 8.38 -7.02 -9.40
CA GLY A 62 8.79 -7.27 -8.03
C GLY A 62 8.66 -8.76 -7.69
N PRO A 63 9.29 -9.26 -6.63
CA PRO A 63 9.31 -10.68 -6.28
C PRO A 63 7.93 -11.32 -6.06
N PHE A 64 6.86 -10.52 -6.03
CA PHE A 64 5.46 -10.92 -5.87
C PHE A 64 4.54 -10.38 -6.98
N GLU A 65 5.12 -9.73 -8.00
CA GLU A 65 4.40 -9.29 -9.18
C GLU A 65 4.53 -10.40 -10.22
N MET A 66 3.40 -10.97 -10.59
CA MET A 66 3.33 -12.11 -11.50
C MET A 66 2.31 -11.77 -12.58
N ASN A 67 2.62 -12.11 -13.83
CA ASN A 67 1.63 -11.97 -14.88
C ASN A 67 0.58 -13.07 -14.68
N PRO A 68 -0.73 -12.76 -14.79
CA PRO A 68 -1.78 -13.76 -14.65
C PRO A 68 -1.67 -14.92 -15.65
N LYS A 69 -1.00 -14.71 -16.80
CA LYS A 69 -0.74 -15.74 -17.81
C LYS A 69 0.24 -16.82 -17.37
N ASP A 70 1.11 -16.49 -16.43
CA ASP A 70 2.11 -17.42 -15.90
C ASP A 70 1.55 -18.21 -14.70
N ALA A 71 0.29 -17.95 -14.31
CA ALA A 71 -0.36 -18.55 -13.16
C ALA A 71 -0.49 -20.06 -13.30
N VAL A 72 -0.11 -20.79 -12.26
CA VAL A 72 -0.20 -22.25 -12.23
C VAL A 72 -1.28 -22.67 -11.25
N VAL A 73 -2.32 -23.30 -11.79
CA VAL A 73 -3.39 -23.92 -11.02
C VAL A 73 -3.08 -25.41 -10.90
N ILE A 74 -2.87 -25.86 -9.66
CA ILE A 74 -2.55 -27.25 -9.31
C ILE A 74 -3.83 -28.05 -8.99
N GLY A 75 -4.84 -27.38 -8.43
CA GLY A 75 -6.12 -28.00 -8.05
C GLY A 75 -7.22 -27.94 -9.11
N ASP A 76 -8.42 -28.40 -8.75
CA ASP A 76 -9.59 -28.32 -9.64
C ASP A 76 -10.23 -26.93 -9.56
N ALA A 77 -10.04 -26.12 -10.61
CA ALA A 77 -10.68 -24.82 -10.76
C ALA A 77 -12.22 -24.90 -10.88
N ASN A 78 -12.78 -26.08 -11.17
CA ASN A 78 -14.21 -26.27 -11.34
C ASN A 78 -14.96 -26.63 -10.05
N ASP A 79 -14.27 -26.79 -8.93
CA ASP A 79 -14.89 -27.04 -7.62
C ASP A 79 -15.90 -25.93 -7.29
N ALA A 80 -17.05 -26.32 -6.75
CA ALA A 80 -18.11 -25.42 -6.31
C ALA A 80 -17.58 -24.35 -5.35
N LYS A 81 -16.65 -24.71 -4.46
CA LYS A 81 -16.03 -23.77 -3.52
C LYS A 81 -15.26 -22.64 -4.20
N ILE A 82 -14.54 -22.97 -5.28
CA ILE A 82 -13.73 -22.01 -6.04
C ILE A 82 -14.63 -21.10 -6.87
N LYS A 83 -15.68 -21.66 -7.48
CA LYS A 83 -16.71 -20.88 -8.19
C LYS A 83 -17.44 -19.92 -7.25
N GLU A 84 -17.79 -20.36 -6.05
CA GLU A 84 -18.37 -19.49 -5.02
C GLU A 84 -17.39 -18.41 -4.56
N ALA A 85 -16.11 -18.74 -4.36
CA ALA A 85 -15.09 -17.77 -4.01
C ALA A 85 -14.91 -16.71 -5.09
N ARG A 86 -14.84 -17.12 -6.37
CA ARG A 86 -14.79 -16.20 -7.52
C ARG A 86 -16.01 -15.29 -7.55
N LYS A 87 -17.21 -15.86 -7.42
CA LYS A 87 -18.45 -15.09 -7.40
C LYS A 87 -18.48 -14.07 -6.27
N LYS A 88 -17.97 -14.41 -5.08
CA LYS A 88 -17.85 -13.46 -3.96
C LYS A 88 -16.94 -12.29 -4.30
N VAL A 89 -15.79 -12.53 -4.94
CA VAL A 89 -14.90 -11.44 -5.38
C VAL A 89 -15.59 -10.57 -6.44
N GLU A 90 -16.31 -11.16 -7.39
CA GLU A 90 -17.08 -10.44 -8.41
C GLU A 90 -18.22 -9.60 -7.79
N ASP A 91 -18.93 -10.14 -6.80
CA ASP A 91 -19.99 -9.43 -6.08
C ASP A 91 -19.42 -8.24 -5.27
N LEU A 92 -18.28 -8.43 -4.60
CA LEU A 92 -17.56 -7.35 -3.93
C LEU A 92 -17.05 -6.29 -4.91
N GLN A 93 -16.57 -6.69 -6.10
CA GLN A 93 -16.20 -5.74 -7.14
C GLN A 93 -17.40 -4.90 -7.59
N LYS A 94 -18.54 -5.54 -7.88
CA LYS A 94 -19.75 -4.83 -8.30
C LYS A 94 -20.23 -3.82 -7.27
N GLN A 95 -20.21 -4.19 -5.98
CA GLN A 95 -20.59 -3.25 -4.93
C GLN A 95 -19.64 -2.04 -4.86
N ALA A 96 -18.34 -2.22 -5.15
CA ALA A 96 -17.37 -1.12 -5.22
C ALA A 96 -17.60 -0.23 -6.46
N GLU A 97 -17.94 -0.83 -7.60
CA GLU A 97 -18.34 -0.11 -8.83
C GLU A 97 -19.61 0.70 -8.61
N ASP A 98 -20.65 0.11 -8.03
CA ASP A 98 -21.91 0.78 -7.69
C ASP A 98 -21.70 1.97 -6.74
N ALA A 99 -20.80 1.81 -5.77
CA ALA A 99 -20.45 2.87 -4.84
C ALA A 99 -19.71 4.02 -5.52
N LEU A 100 -18.79 3.70 -6.45
CA LEU A 100 -18.08 4.69 -7.24
C LEU A 100 -19.07 5.47 -8.11
N ASP A 101 -20.00 4.79 -8.78
CA ASP A 101 -21.03 5.41 -9.61
C ASP A 101 -21.96 6.33 -8.80
N LYS A 102 -22.36 5.89 -7.60
CA LYS A 102 -23.16 6.72 -6.68
C LYS A 102 -22.38 7.97 -6.26
N LEU A 103 -21.09 7.84 -5.96
CA LEU A 103 -20.23 8.95 -5.53
C LEU A 103 -19.90 9.92 -6.68
N GLU A 104 -19.87 9.44 -7.92
CA GLU A 104 -19.71 10.29 -9.10
C GLU A 104 -20.96 11.11 -9.39
N LYS A 105 -22.15 10.56 -9.14
CA LYS A 105 -23.44 11.27 -9.28
C LYS A 105 -23.70 12.25 -8.15
N ASP A 106 -23.42 11.84 -6.91
CA ASP A 106 -23.60 12.67 -5.72
C ASP A 106 -22.36 12.56 -4.80
N PRO A 107 -21.53 13.63 -4.74
CA PRO A 107 -20.36 13.68 -3.86
C PRO A 107 -20.71 13.57 -2.36
N GLN A 108 -21.97 13.79 -1.97
CA GLN A 108 -22.46 13.73 -0.60
C GLN A 108 -23.28 12.46 -0.32
N VAL A 109 -23.26 11.45 -1.20
CA VAL A 109 -23.97 10.19 -0.96
C VAL A 109 -23.50 9.47 0.30
N ASP A 110 -24.42 8.90 1.09
CA ASP A 110 -24.03 8.09 2.23
C ASP A 110 -23.52 6.72 1.78
N LEU A 111 -22.24 6.44 2.04
CA LEU A 111 -21.60 5.15 1.77
C LEU A 111 -21.30 4.40 3.08
N SER A 112 -21.78 4.87 4.22
CA SER A 112 -21.45 4.30 5.54
C SER A 112 -21.88 2.83 5.67
N TYR A 113 -22.92 2.40 4.92
CA TYR A 113 -23.33 1.01 4.84
C TYR A 113 -22.20 0.07 4.36
N MET A 114 -21.29 0.56 3.52
CA MET A 114 -20.17 -0.24 3.04
C MET A 114 -19.14 -0.54 4.13
N ILE A 115 -19.09 0.24 5.21
CA ILE A 115 -18.12 0.03 6.30
C ILE A 115 -18.46 -1.27 7.05
N THR A 116 -19.75 -1.55 7.24
CA THR A 116 -20.24 -2.77 7.91
C THR A 116 -20.43 -3.92 6.94
N ASP A 117 -20.85 -3.63 5.70
CA ASP A 117 -21.28 -4.65 4.75
C ASP A 117 -20.13 -5.18 3.87
N PHE A 118 -19.05 -4.42 3.65
CA PHE A 118 -17.85 -4.98 3.00
C PHE A 118 -17.08 -5.87 3.99
N GLY A 119 -17.30 -7.17 3.89
CA GLY A 119 -16.55 -8.15 4.66
C GLY A 119 -15.11 -8.30 4.18
N ILE A 120 -14.14 -7.72 4.92
CA ILE A 120 -12.72 -8.14 4.79
C ILE A 120 -12.61 -9.65 5.04
N GLY A 121 -13.43 -10.20 5.93
CA GLY A 121 -13.51 -11.63 6.19
C GLY A 121 -13.90 -12.43 4.95
N GLU A 122 -14.90 -11.97 4.20
CA GLU A 122 -15.35 -12.65 2.99
C GLU A 122 -14.31 -12.63 1.88
N LEU A 123 -13.68 -11.47 1.67
CA LEU A 123 -12.53 -11.36 0.75
C LEU A 123 -11.41 -12.31 1.18
N ARG A 124 -11.12 -12.41 2.48
CA ARG A 124 -10.08 -13.30 2.99
C ARG A 124 -10.39 -14.77 2.76
N LEU A 125 -11.60 -15.20 3.07
CA LEU A 125 -12.05 -16.56 2.84
C LEU A 125 -12.05 -16.91 1.35
N ALA A 126 -12.53 -16.00 0.50
CA ALA A 126 -12.55 -16.19 -0.94
C ALA A 126 -11.13 -16.33 -1.52
N THR A 127 -10.20 -15.42 -1.20
CA THR A 127 -8.82 -15.55 -1.71
C THR A 127 -8.13 -16.79 -1.15
N ASN A 128 -8.36 -17.16 0.12
CA ASN A 128 -7.73 -18.35 0.71
C ASN A 128 -8.19 -19.63 -0.01
N ALA A 129 -9.49 -19.77 -0.25
CA ALA A 129 -10.01 -20.90 -1.02
C ALA A 129 -9.35 -21.00 -2.41
N ILE A 130 -9.07 -19.86 -3.03
CA ILE A 130 -8.40 -19.83 -4.34
C ILE A 130 -6.91 -20.14 -4.22
N ASN A 131 -6.24 -19.69 -3.17
CA ASN A 131 -4.83 -20.01 -2.94
C ASN A 131 -4.61 -21.51 -2.74
N ASP A 132 -5.57 -22.24 -2.18
CA ASP A 132 -5.46 -23.68 -1.93
C ASP A 132 -5.30 -24.51 -3.22
N ILE A 133 -5.72 -23.97 -4.38
CA ILE A 133 -5.59 -24.63 -5.69
C ILE A 133 -4.42 -24.10 -6.52
N MET A 134 -3.64 -23.15 -6.01
CA MET A 134 -2.55 -22.50 -6.73
C MET A 134 -1.18 -22.99 -6.27
N ASP A 135 -0.17 -22.82 -7.13
CA ASP A 135 1.22 -22.98 -6.71
C ASP A 135 1.66 -21.84 -5.78
N ASP A 136 2.71 -22.07 -4.99
CA ASP A 136 3.18 -21.11 -3.96
C ASP A 136 3.45 -19.71 -4.53
N LYS A 137 3.93 -19.63 -5.77
CA LYS A 137 4.24 -18.35 -6.42
C LYS A 137 2.96 -17.61 -6.83
N THR A 138 2.00 -18.29 -7.46
CA THR A 138 0.72 -17.67 -7.82
C THR A 138 -0.06 -17.30 -6.56
N ALA A 139 -0.06 -18.16 -5.53
CA ALA A 139 -0.67 -17.89 -4.24
C ALA A 139 -0.06 -16.65 -3.54
N ALA A 140 1.25 -16.44 -3.66
CA ALA A 140 1.87 -15.22 -3.12
C ALA A 140 1.43 -13.96 -3.87
N ALA A 141 1.22 -14.03 -5.18
CA ALA A 141 0.74 -12.93 -6.01
C ALA A 141 -0.73 -12.58 -5.71
N THR A 142 -1.62 -13.56 -5.61
CA THR A 142 -3.02 -13.35 -5.22
C THR A 142 -3.14 -12.80 -3.79
N GLN A 143 -2.32 -13.26 -2.85
CA GLN A 143 -2.25 -12.68 -1.50
C GLN A 143 -1.76 -11.22 -1.51
N ARG A 144 -0.85 -10.84 -2.41
CA ARG A 144 -0.46 -9.44 -2.59
C ARG A 144 -1.66 -8.61 -3.01
N TRP A 145 -2.42 -9.05 -4.01
CA TRP A 145 -3.63 -8.35 -4.47
C TRP A 145 -4.68 -8.23 -3.37
N GLN A 146 -4.92 -9.31 -2.62
CA GLN A 146 -5.77 -9.27 -1.43
C GLN A 146 -5.33 -8.20 -0.43
N ARG A 147 -4.02 -8.11 -0.12
CA ARG A 147 -3.49 -7.08 0.79
C ARG A 147 -3.74 -5.67 0.25
N LEU A 148 -3.53 -5.44 -1.05
CA LEU A 148 -3.77 -4.15 -1.69
C LEU A 148 -5.25 -3.75 -1.67
N MET A 149 -6.15 -4.70 -1.92
CA MET A 149 -7.60 -4.49 -1.81
C MET A 149 -7.99 -4.15 -0.36
N ILE A 150 -7.48 -4.88 0.63
CA ILE A 150 -7.74 -4.58 2.06
C ILE A 150 -7.24 -3.18 2.42
N GLN A 151 -6.05 -2.79 1.94
CA GLN A 151 -5.50 -1.47 2.18
C GLN A 151 -6.36 -0.36 1.55
N ALA A 152 -6.80 -0.56 0.30
CA ALA A 152 -7.69 0.36 -0.40
C ALA A 152 -9.02 0.53 0.37
N LYS A 153 -9.57 -0.56 0.88
CA LYS A 153 -10.77 -0.53 1.73
C LYS A 153 -10.57 0.34 2.97
N TYR A 154 -9.54 0.06 3.76
CA TYR A 154 -9.27 0.87 4.96
C TYR A 154 -9.07 2.35 4.63
N GLN A 155 -8.49 2.68 3.47
CA GLN A 155 -8.32 4.07 3.05
C GLN A 155 -9.66 4.78 2.84
N TRP A 156 -10.65 4.17 2.16
CA TRP A 156 -11.95 4.82 2.04
C TRP A 156 -12.77 4.75 3.31
N GLU A 157 -12.65 3.71 4.14
CA GLU A 157 -13.44 3.60 5.38
C GLU A 157 -13.16 4.73 6.37
N LEU A 158 -11.92 5.23 6.38
CA LEU A 158 -11.55 6.41 7.16
C LEU A 158 -12.19 7.69 6.59
N ASP A 159 -12.46 7.73 5.30
CA ASP A 159 -12.90 8.93 4.58
C ASP A 159 -14.41 8.99 4.29
N VAL A 160 -15.09 7.84 4.27
CA VAL A 160 -16.53 7.72 4.02
C VAL A 160 -17.39 8.43 5.08
N PRO A 161 -17.17 8.25 6.40
CA PRO A 161 -17.98 8.90 7.42
C PRO A 161 -17.89 10.41 7.32
N PHE A 162 -19.03 11.10 7.39
CA PHE A 162 -19.03 12.56 7.30
C PHE A 162 -18.19 13.20 8.42
N PRO A 163 -17.44 14.27 8.12
CA PRO A 163 -16.63 14.95 9.12
C PRO A 163 -17.54 15.58 10.19
N ILE A 164 -17.20 15.35 11.45
CA ILE A 164 -17.94 15.87 12.61
C ILE A 164 -17.13 17.00 13.24
N THR A 165 -17.79 18.09 13.61
CA THR A 165 -17.14 19.19 14.36
C THR A 165 -16.86 18.79 15.80
N LYS A 166 -16.06 19.59 16.53
CA LYS A 166 -15.88 19.43 17.99
C LYS A 166 -17.19 19.50 18.79
N ARG A 167 -18.26 20.04 18.18
CA ARG A 167 -19.60 20.18 18.77
C ARG A 167 -20.55 19.03 18.38
N GLY A 168 -20.11 18.07 17.58
CA GLY A 168 -20.96 16.95 17.14
C GLY A 168 -21.75 17.22 15.86
N GLU A 169 -21.65 18.41 15.26
CA GLU A 169 -22.38 18.74 14.03
C GLU A 169 -21.71 18.09 12.81
N GLN A 170 -22.50 17.45 11.96
CA GLN A 170 -22.07 16.82 10.71
C GLN A 170 -21.85 17.89 9.63
N ARG A 171 -20.69 17.86 8.97
CA ARG A 171 -20.37 18.73 7.83
C ARG A 171 -20.37 17.93 6.52
N PRO A 172 -20.61 18.59 5.38
CA PRO A 172 -20.43 17.95 4.09
C PRO A 172 -18.96 17.53 3.90
N ARG A 173 -18.74 16.47 3.11
CA ARG A 173 -17.40 16.07 2.69
C ARG A 173 -16.84 17.10 1.71
N GLY A 174 -15.59 17.51 1.92
CA GLY A 174 -14.88 18.36 0.96
C GLY A 174 -14.33 17.57 -0.22
N ASP A 175 -14.03 18.25 -1.33
CA ASP A 175 -13.60 17.64 -2.59
C ASP A 175 -12.40 16.71 -2.43
N LYS A 176 -11.37 17.14 -1.68
CA LYS A 176 -10.18 16.33 -1.40
C LYS A 176 -10.49 14.99 -0.72
N ARG A 177 -11.57 14.92 0.08
CA ARG A 177 -11.96 13.68 0.75
C ARG A 177 -12.69 12.77 -0.22
N ASN A 178 -13.60 13.34 -1.02
CA ASN A 178 -14.28 12.61 -2.08
C ASN A 178 -13.28 12.05 -3.11
N ASP A 179 -12.26 12.81 -3.47
CA ASP A 179 -11.19 12.35 -4.35
C ASP A 179 -10.41 11.16 -3.77
N ARG A 180 -10.09 11.19 -2.46
CA ARG A 180 -9.44 10.06 -1.80
C ARG A 180 -10.31 8.81 -1.76
N ILE A 181 -11.62 8.96 -1.54
CA ILE A 181 -12.58 7.85 -1.61
C ILE A 181 -12.60 7.29 -3.04
N LYS A 182 -12.72 8.13 -4.07
CA LYS A 182 -12.70 7.72 -5.49
C LYS A 182 -11.42 6.98 -5.85
N VAL A 183 -10.26 7.50 -5.48
CA VAL A 183 -8.95 6.86 -5.73
C VAL A 183 -8.88 5.50 -5.05
N SER A 184 -9.36 5.41 -3.82
CA SER A 184 -9.32 4.16 -3.05
C SER A 184 -10.28 3.12 -3.64
N LEU A 185 -11.50 3.50 -4.02
CA LEU A 185 -12.47 2.64 -4.71
C LEU A 185 -11.90 2.12 -6.02
N LYS A 186 -11.30 3.01 -6.84
CA LYS A 186 -10.63 2.62 -8.09
C LYS A 186 -9.51 1.61 -7.86
N ARG A 187 -8.64 1.83 -6.87
CA ARG A 187 -7.58 0.89 -6.51
C ARG A 187 -8.11 -0.50 -6.12
N TYR A 188 -9.24 -0.56 -5.44
CA TYR A 188 -9.86 -1.84 -5.10
C TYR A 188 -10.43 -2.54 -6.32
N ILE A 189 -11.13 -1.82 -7.19
CA ILE A 189 -11.68 -2.35 -8.44
C ILE A 189 -10.54 -2.83 -9.35
N ASP A 190 -9.44 -2.09 -9.45
CA ASP A 190 -8.27 -2.51 -10.22
C ASP A 190 -7.65 -3.76 -9.60
N GLY A 191 -7.50 -3.78 -8.27
CA GLY A 191 -7.00 -4.95 -7.55
C GLY A 191 -7.88 -6.19 -7.69
N SER A 192 -9.21 -6.02 -7.72
CA SER A 192 -10.15 -7.13 -7.92
C SER A 192 -10.09 -7.66 -9.35
N LYS A 193 -9.99 -6.78 -10.35
CA LYS A 193 -9.82 -7.16 -11.76
C LYS A 193 -8.52 -7.93 -11.98
N GLU A 194 -7.41 -7.46 -11.40
CA GLU A 194 -6.13 -8.16 -11.48
C GLU A 194 -6.19 -9.51 -10.78
N LEU A 195 -6.77 -9.57 -9.58
CA LEU A 195 -6.96 -10.83 -8.85
C LEU A 195 -7.82 -11.82 -9.64
N LEU A 196 -8.92 -11.37 -10.26
CA LEU A 196 -9.80 -12.22 -11.08
C LEU A 196 -9.16 -12.73 -12.37
N GLN A 197 -8.08 -12.10 -12.87
CA GLN A 197 -7.35 -12.60 -14.04
C GLN A 197 -6.54 -13.86 -13.74
N PHE A 198 -6.28 -14.18 -12.47
CA PHE A 198 -5.56 -15.40 -12.09
C PHE A 198 -6.47 -16.65 -12.10
N PHE A 199 -7.77 -16.53 -12.43
CA PHE A 199 -8.77 -17.61 -12.36
C PHE A 199 -9.64 -17.78 -13.61
#